data_AF-A0A852PZV5-F1
#
_entry.id   AF-A0A852PZV5-F1
#
_cell.length_a   1.000
_cell.length_b   1.000
_cell.length_c   1.000
_cell.angle_alpha   90.00
_cell.angle_beta   90.00
_cell.angle_gamma   90.00
#
_symmetry.space_group_name_H-M   'P 1'
#
loop_
_entity.id
_entity.type
_entity.pdbx_description
1 polymer ?
#
loop_
_entity_poly.entity_id
_entity_poly.type
_entity_poly.pdbx_seq_one_letter_code
_entity_poly.pdbx_strand_id
1 'polypeptide(L)' 'MKKWLFIIAGTLIISACANKDVYFNGAEGSHSGIKFDKNTRHWEMNP' A
#
# COMPACT_ATOMS: atom_id res chain seq x y z
N MET A 1 -30.78 4.68 -5.62
CA MET A 1 -30.02 3.66 -6.38
C MET A 1 -28.61 4.13 -6.78
N LYS A 2 -28.43 5.24 -7.51
CA LYS A 2 -27.10 5.67 -8.03
C LYS A 2 -26.04 5.98 -6.95
N LYS A 3 -26.45 6.47 -5.77
CA LYS A 3 -25.55 6.81 -4.66
C LYS A 3 -24.72 5.61 -4.16
N TRP A 4 -25.31 4.41 -4.17
CA TRP A 4 -24.62 3.18 -3.76
C TRP A 4 -23.50 2.79 -4.72
N LEU A 5 -23.65 3.07 -6.03
CA LEU A 5 -22.60 2.83 -7.01
C LEU A 5 -21.36 3.68 -6.73
N PHE A 6 -21.54 4.94 -6.33
CA PHE A 6 -20.43 5.82 -5.96
C PHE A 6 -19.73 5.37 -4.67
N ILE A 7 -20.48 4.89 -3.68
CA ILE A 7 -19.91 4.34 -2.45
C ILE A 7 -19.07 3.09 -2.76
N ILE A 8 -19.65 2.14 -3.52
CA ILE A 8 -18.95 0.89 -3.89
C ILE A 8 -17.70 1.20 -4.73
N ALA A 9 -17.83 2.08 -5.73
CA ALA A 9 -16.68 2.49 -6.54
C ALA A 9 -15.59 3.16 -5.70
N GLY A 10 -15.95 4.04 -4.77
CA GLY A 10 -15.01 4.68 -3.86
C GLY A 10 -14.28 3.68 -2.97
N THR A 11 -15.00 2.73 -2.37
CA THR A 11 -14.39 1.68 -1.53
C THR A 11 -13.43 0.80 -2.33
N LEU A 12 -13.80 0.40 -3.56
CA LEU A 12 -12.94 -0.41 -4.42
C LEU A 12 -11.65 0.33 -4.79
N ILE A 13 -11.73 1.62 -5.13
CA ILE A 13 -10.57 2.44 -5.46
C ILE A 13 -9.62 2.55 -4.26
N ILE A 14 -10.15 2.88 -3.06
CA ILE A 14 -9.32 3.00 -1.85
C ILE A 14 -8.65 1.66 -1.52
N SER A 15 -9.38 0.55 -1.61
CA SER A 15 -8.84 -0.78 -1.32
C SER A 15 -7.76 -1.21 -2.32
N ALA A 16 -7.88 -0.84 -3.60
CA ALA A 16 -6.85 -1.12 -4.60
C ALA A 16 -5.58 -0.31 -4.36
N CYS A 17 -5.72 0.94 -3.90
CA CYS A 17 -4.58 1.81 -3.60
C CYS A 17 -3.90 1.51 -2.25
N ALA A 18 -4.61 0.91 -1.29
CA ALA A 18 -4.07 0.59 0.04
C ALA A 18 -3.12 -0.62 0.06
N ASN A 19 -3.03 -1.39 -1.03
CA ASN A 19 -2.22 -2.60 -1.12
C ASN A 19 -0.78 -2.29 -1.56
N LYS A 20 -0.07 -1.44 -0.83
CA LYS A 20 1.34 -1.09 -1.10
C LYS A 20 2.23 -1.35 0.11
N ASP A 21 3.50 -1.65 -0.16
CA ASP A 21 4.53 -1.75 0.87
C ASP A 21 4.78 -0.36 1.48
N VAL A 22 5.15 -0.34 2.76
CA VAL A 22 5.43 0.91 3.49
C VAL A 22 6.94 1.09 3.57
N TYR A 23 7.44 2.27 3.23
CA TYR A 23 8.87 2.57 3.24
C TYR A 23 9.15 3.72 4.22
N PHE A 24 10.18 3.55 5.05
CA PHE A 24 10.71 4.59 5.94
C PHE A 24 12.10 4.99 5.49
N ASN A 25 12.31 6.29 5.27
CA ASN A 25 13.58 6.85 4.79
C ASN A 25 14.08 6.17 3.52
N GLY A 26 13.15 5.83 2.63
CA GLY A 26 13.41 5.13 1.38
C GLY A 26 12.15 5.08 0.53
N ALA A 27 12.30 4.54 -0.66
CA ALA A 27 11.24 4.22 -1.59
C ALA A 27 11.52 2.87 -2.27
N GLU A 28 10.51 2.33 -2.95
CA GLU A 28 10.66 1.14 -3.79
C GLU A 28 11.83 1.33 -4.79
N GLY A 29 12.79 0.39 -4.78
CA GLY A 29 13.97 0.44 -5.65
C GLY A 29 15.08 1.42 -5.24
N SER A 30 14.97 2.08 -4.08
CA SER A 30 16.00 3.03 -3.59
C SER A 30 17.16 2.38 -2.83
N HIS A 31 17.09 1.08 -2.52
CA HIS A 31 18.09 0.29 -1.77
C HIS A 31 18.55 0.96 -0.47
N SER A 32 17.65 1.71 0.16
CA SER A 32 17.90 2.49 1.37
C SER A 32 16.64 2.55 2.23
N GLY A 33 16.86 2.72 3.54
CA GLY A 33 15.78 2.75 4.53
C GLY A 33 15.25 1.37 4.92
N ILE A 34 14.06 1.37 5.52
CA ILE A 34 13.38 0.17 6.03
C ILE A 34 12.07 -0.01 5.26
N LYS A 35 11.81 -1.23 4.79
CA LYS A 35 10.59 -1.64 4.12
C LYS A 35 9.74 -2.49 5.07
N PHE A 36 8.43 -2.24 5.11
CA PHE A 36 7.44 -3.20 5.61
C PHE A 36 6.94 -4.04 4.43
N ASP A 37 7.28 -5.33 4.42
CA ASP A 37 6.71 -6.26 3.46
C ASP A 37 5.30 -6.64 3.91
N LYS A 38 4.29 -6.23 3.13
CA LYS A 38 2.88 -6.49 3.46
C LYS A 38 2.49 -7.97 3.36
N ASN A 39 3.24 -8.79 2.59
CA ASN A 39 2.95 -10.21 2.38
C ASN A 39 3.44 -11.03 3.56
N THR A 40 4.68 -10.77 4.02
CA THR A 40 5.25 -11.48 5.17
C THR A 40 4.85 -10.81 6.49
N ARG A 41 4.47 -9.53 6.47
CA ARG A 41 4.20 -8.68 7.65
C ARG A 41 5.44 -8.44 8.52
N HIS A 42 6.61 -8.41 7.90
CA HIS A 42 7.89 -8.15 8.57
C HIS A 42 8.52 -6.83 8.11
N TRP A 43 9.32 -6.25 9.00
CA TRP A 43 10.16 -5.10 8.72
C TRP A 43 11.55 -5.58 8.32
N GLU A 44 12.05 -5.11 7.20
CA GLU A 44 13.33 -5.52 6.65
C GLU A 44 14.08 -4.31 6.09
N MET A 45 15.40 -4.44 5.93
CA MET A 45 16.17 -3.46 5.18
C MET A 45 15.64 -3.44 3.75
N ASN A 46 15.41 -2.25 3.20
CA ASN A 46 15.03 -2.14 1.80
C ASN A 46 16.21 -2.66 0.95
N PRO A 47 16.06 -3.80 0.25
CA PRO A 47 17.16 -4.41 -0.51
C PRO A 47 17.60 -3.54 -1.67
#